data_AF-A0ABF7Q1K9-F1
#
_entry.id   AF-A0ABF7Q1K9-F1
#
_cell.length_a   1.000
_cell.length_b   1.000
_cell.length_c   1.000
_cell.angle_alpha   90.00
_cell.angle_beta   90.00
_cell.angle_gamma   90.00
#
_symmetry.space_group_name_H-M   'P 1'
#
loop_
_entity.id
_entity.type
_entity.pdbx_description
1 polymer ?
#
loop_
_entity_poly.entity_id
_entity_poly.type
_entity_poly.pdbx_seq_one_letter_code
_entity_poly.pdbx_strand_id
1 'polypeptide(L)' 'MQPSGLASIPQPVPGRGEVLVKVAASGVNPLGIKIRAGVAAHARHPFHAVLGIDLLAPWRRLGPGWLPFARATKFMA' A
#
# COMPACT_ATOMS: atom_id res chain seq x y z
N MET A 1 6.14 -21.29 1.64
CA MET A 1 6.07 -19.87 2.04
C MET A 1 7.27 -19.17 1.41
N GLN A 2 7.06 -18.22 0.49
CA GLN A 2 8.21 -17.51 -0.11
C GLN A 2 8.73 -16.41 0.84
N PRO A 3 10.05 -16.16 0.84
CA PRO A 3 10.62 -15.00 1.51
C PRO A 3 9.97 -13.71 0.99
N SER A 4 9.83 -12.70 1.85
CA SER A 4 9.64 -11.33 1.40
C SER A 4 10.89 -10.99 0.59
N GLY A 5 10.71 -10.78 -0.70
CA GLY A 5 11.78 -10.45 -1.62
C GLY A 5 11.79 -8.95 -1.92
N LEU A 6 12.95 -8.46 -2.33
CA LEU A 6 13.06 -7.15 -2.95
C LEU A 6 12.70 -7.29 -4.43
N ALA A 7 11.86 -6.39 -4.93
CA ALA A 7 11.55 -6.28 -6.35
C ALA A 7 11.53 -4.80 -6.74
N SER A 8 12.03 -4.49 -7.93
CA SER A 8 11.83 -3.18 -8.54
C SER A 8 10.52 -3.21 -9.32
N ILE A 9 9.66 -2.24 -9.08
CA ILE A 9 8.38 -2.08 -9.77
C ILE A 9 8.27 -0.67 -10.35
N PRO A 10 7.50 -0.46 -11.43
CA PRO A 10 7.27 0.87 -11.97
C PRO A 10 6.66 1.81 -10.93
N GLN A 11 7.11 3.07 -10.92
CA GLN A 11 6.53 4.08 -10.04
C GLN A 11 5.09 4.41 -10.49
N PRO A 12 4.08 4.33 -9.61
CA PRO A 12 2.72 4.64 -9.98
C PRO A 12 2.52 6.14 -10.25
N VAL A 13 1.59 6.45 -11.15
CA VAL A 13 1.13 7.82 -11.44
C VAL A 13 -0.23 8.00 -10.77
N PRO A 14 -0.42 9.01 -9.89
CA PRO A 14 -1.68 9.17 -9.18
C PRO A 14 -2.79 9.61 -10.14
N GLY A 15 -3.89 8.87 -10.14
CA GLY A 15 -5.13 9.20 -10.84
C GLY A 15 -5.97 10.23 -10.10
N ARG A 16 -7.21 10.44 -10.57
CA ARG A 16 -8.12 11.43 -9.98
C ARG A 16 -8.48 11.05 -8.54
N GLY A 17 -8.32 11.99 -7.61
CA GLY A 17 -8.60 11.77 -6.18
C GLY A 17 -7.55 10.92 -5.45
N GLU A 18 -6.52 10.46 -6.13
CA GLU A 18 -5.44 9.68 -5.54
C GLU A 18 -4.26 10.55 -5.12
N VAL A 19 -3.38 9.97 -4.29
CA VAL A 19 -2.15 10.60 -3.85
C VAL A 19 -1.02 9.60 -3.98
N LEU A 20 0.07 10.03 -4.61
CA LEU A 20 1.33 9.31 -4.57
C LEU A 20 2.15 9.80 -3.38
N VAL A 21 2.62 8.89 -2.55
CA VAL A 21 3.39 9.22 -1.34
C VAL A 21 4.82 8.67 -1.41
N LYS A 22 5.77 9.39 -0.81
CA LYS A 22 7.09 8.83 -0.52
C LYS A 22 7.09 8.29 0.90
N VAL A 23 7.04 6.97 1.02
CA VAL A 23 7.03 6.27 2.31
C VAL A 23 8.39 6.48 3.00
N ALA A 24 8.37 7.07 4.19
CA ALA A 24 9.55 7.22 5.05
C ALA A 24 9.69 6.04 6.02
N ALA A 25 8.56 5.54 6.51
CA ALA A 25 8.49 4.35 7.35
C ALA A 25 7.16 3.62 7.14
N SER A 26 7.14 2.33 7.42
CA SER A 26 5.93 1.50 7.44
C SER A 26 5.91 0.63 8.70
N GLY A 27 4.71 0.46 9.27
CA GLY A 27 4.51 -0.43 10.40
C GLY A 27 4.39 -1.89 9.97
N VAL A 28 4.94 -2.80 10.78
CA VAL A 28 4.70 -4.24 10.62
C VAL A 28 3.41 -4.61 11.35
N ASN A 29 2.49 -5.22 10.62
CA ASN A 29 1.18 -5.60 11.15
C ASN A 29 1.01 -7.14 11.17
N PRO A 30 0.46 -7.74 12.26
CA PRO A 30 0.07 -9.14 12.30
C PRO A 30 -0.76 -9.62 11.10
N LEU A 31 -1.60 -8.75 10.52
CA LEU A 31 -2.36 -9.07 9.32
C LEU A 31 -1.46 -9.36 8.12
N GLY A 32 -0.40 -8.59 7.90
CA GLY A 32 0.55 -8.82 6.81
C GLY A 32 1.24 -10.18 6.93
N ILE A 33 1.58 -10.56 8.16
CA ILE A 33 2.14 -11.89 8.46
C ILE A 33 1.12 -12.99 8.13
N LYS A 34 -0.15 -12.84 8.54
CA LYS A 34 -1.23 -13.79 8.25
C LYS A 34 -1.54 -13.90 6.77
N ILE A 35 -1.54 -12.78 6.04
CA ILE A 35 -1.70 -12.76 4.57
C ILE A 35 -0.58 -13.57 3.95
N ARG A 36 0.68 -13.25 4.26
CA ARG A 36 1.86 -13.96 3.71
C ARG A 36 1.87 -15.46 4.03
N ALA A 37 1.32 -15.86 5.18
CA ALA A 37 1.17 -17.26 5.57
C ALA A 37 -0.03 -17.96 4.90
N GLY A 38 -0.87 -17.26 4.13
CA GLY A 38 -2.04 -17.81 3.48
C GLY A 38 -3.23 -18.08 4.41
N VAL A 39 -3.16 -17.63 5.67
CA VAL A 39 -4.17 -17.93 6.70
C VAL A 39 -5.16 -16.78 6.93
N ALA A 40 -5.02 -15.67 6.19
CA ALA A 40 -5.96 -14.56 6.20
C ALA A 40 -7.06 -14.73 5.15
N ALA A 41 -7.89 -15.79 5.25
CA ALA A 41 -8.93 -16.10 4.27
C ALA A 41 -9.91 -14.92 4.00
N HIS A 42 -10.15 -14.10 5.02
CA HIS A 42 -10.99 -12.90 4.93
C HIS A 42 -10.36 -11.76 4.10
N ALA A 43 -9.03 -11.72 4.00
CA ALA A 43 -8.32 -10.64 3.31
C ALA A 43 -8.39 -10.77 1.78
N ARG A 44 -8.64 -11.99 1.26
CA ARG A 44 -8.81 -12.30 -0.18
C ARG A 44 -7.77 -11.60 -1.08
N HIS A 45 -6.53 -11.46 -0.61
CA HIS A 45 -5.52 -10.67 -1.29
C HIS A 45 -4.78 -11.54 -2.32
N PRO A 46 -4.81 -11.20 -3.62
CA PRO A 46 -4.10 -11.98 -4.63
C PRO A 46 -2.59 -11.82 -4.48
N PHE A 47 -1.84 -12.89 -4.77
CA PHE A 47 -0.38 -12.86 -4.86
C PHE A 47 0.07 -12.71 -6.32
N HIS A 48 1.17 -12.03 -6.63
CA HIS A 48 2.14 -11.37 -5.73
C HIS A 48 1.63 -10.01 -5.23
N ALA A 49 1.78 -9.74 -3.93
CA ALA A 49 1.27 -8.54 -3.28
C ALA A 49 2.38 -7.72 -2.60
N VAL A 50 2.30 -6.40 -2.69
CA VAL A 50 3.04 -5.50 -1.80
C VAL A 50 2.21 -5.31 -0.54
N LEU A 51 2.78 -5.70 0.60
CA LEU A 51 2.11 -5.63 1.90
C LEU A 51 2.54 -4.37 2.66
N GLY A 52 1.61 -3.84 3.46
CA GLY A 52 1.84 -2.66 4.28
C GLY A 52 0.56 -1.83 4.34
N ILE A 53 -0.04 -1.71 5.51
CA ILE A 53 -1.29 -0.95 5.69
C ILE A 53 -1.11 0.29 6.56
N ASP A 54 0.05 0.40 7.21
CA ASP A 54 0.41 1.48 8.12
C ASP A 54 1.66 2.17 7.56
N LEU A 55 1.60 3.49 7.38
CA LEU A 55 2.69 4.26 6.77
C LEU A 55 2.84 5.66 7.39
N LEU A 56 4.08 6.15 7.35
CA LEU A 56 4.43 7.54 7.55
C LEU A 56 5.02 8.08 6.24
N ALA A 57 4.39 9.12 5.69
CA ALA A 57 4.85 9.77 4.46
C ALA A 57 4.71 11.30 4.54
N PRO A 58 5.80 12.02 4.86
CA PRO A 58 5.77 13.48 4.96
C PRO A 58 5.61 14.16 3.59
N TRP A 59 5.93 13.46 2.49
CA TRP A 59 5.89 13.99 1.14
C TRP A 59 4.84 13.28 0.28
N ARG A 60 4.10 14.08 -0.48
CA ARG A 60 3.03 13.60 -1.37
C ARG A 60 2.93 14.39 -2.68
N ARG A 61 2.57 13.71 -3.76
CA ARG A 61 2.15 14.29 -5.05
C ARG A 61 0.66 13.99 -5.25
N LEU A 62 -0.12 15.05 -5.47
CA LEU A 62 -1.57 14.95 -5.61
C LEU A 62 -1.96 14.62 -7.05
N GLY A 63 -2.91 13.71 -7.22
CA GLY A 63 -3.60 13.54 -8.49
C GLY A 63 -4.65 14.62 -8.72
N PRO A 64 -5.19 14.73 -9.95
CA PRO A 64 -6.19 15.73 -10.29
C PRO A 64 -7.42 15.67 -9.37
N GLY A 65 -7.94 16.83 -8.95
CA GLY A 65 -9.17 16.91 -8.16
C GLY A 65 -9.09 16.31 -6.75
N TRP A 66 -7.90 16.09 -6.21
CA TRP A 66 -7.74 15.67 -4.83
C TRP A 66 -8.26 16.75 -3.86
N LEU A 67 -9.03 16.32 -2.86
CA LEU A 67 -9.56 17.16 -1.79
C LEU A 67 -9.17 16.56 -0.43
N PRO A 68 -8.72 17.36 0.56
CA PRO A 68 -8.16 16.88 1.82
C PRO A 68 -9.13 16.11 2.73
N PHE A 69 -10.42 16.11 2.41
CA PHE A 69 -11.47 15.43 3.16
C PHE A 69 -12.32 14.47 2.32
N ALA A 70 -11.94 14.22 1.06
CA ALA A 70 -12.52 13.11 0.31
C ALA A 70 -12.07 11.78 0.94
N ARG A 71 -12.97 10.79 1.06
CA ARG A 71 -12.68 9.47 1.66
C ARG A 71 -11.34 8.96 1.13
N ALA A 72 -10.37 8.75 2.04
CA ALA A 72 -9.05 8.27 1.67
C ALA A 72 -9.18 6.98 0.84
N THR A 73 -8.63 7.02 -0.36
CA THR A 73 -8.63 5.88 -1.28
C THR A 73 -7.51 4.93 -0.87
N LYS A 74 -7.78 3.64 -0.99
CA LYS A 74 -6.92 2.51 -0.67
C LYS A 74 -5.48 2.74 -1.15
N PHE A 75 -4.51 2.71 -0.25
CA PHE A 75 -3.10 2.63 -0.64
C PHE A 75 -2.84 1.21 -1.17
N MET A 76 -2.61 1.08 -2.47
CA MET A 76 -1.92 -0.08 -3.02
C MET A 76 -0.49 0.36 -3.26
N ALA A 77 0.43 -0.26 -2.52
CA ALA A 77 1.84 -0.26 -2.88
C ALA A 77 2.08 -1.30 -3.98
#